data_AF-A0A261CDU0-F1
#
_entry.id   AF-A0A261CDU0-F1
#
_cell.length_a   1.000
_cell.length_b   1.000
_cell.length_c   1.000
_cell.angle_alpha   90.00
_cell.angle_beta   90.00
_cell.angle_gamma   90.00
#
_symmetry.space_group_name_H-M   'P 1'
#
loop_
_entity.id
_entity.type
_entity.pdbx_description
1 polymer ?
#
loop_
_entity_poly.entity_id
_entity_poly.type
_entity_poly.pdbx_seq_one_letter_code
_entity_poly.pdbx_strand_id
1 'polypeptide(L)'
;MTIYNVYIFDREGQCLYYDEWFRTKQSGLAPIQEYKLVFGMMLSMKSFVDRLATNDSNQTVNYYKTSAYKMTFLESATGIKIMLNTDPNATGIRDLLHKIYQAWTETSNSAAKMELFASNPPNENFLKSKMSAPSAPPDEGESIIRSPELPFVSSIVGGLFAGRAVVVSGMVLPGFASDRKRFDIDLCCGLLIDGDHMDNKALHFNPRFEAKAGWFSGPADDKLVINSFVSGRWGSEERFDNPFKEGEPFQLRILVLDKYFKISASGKHVCDFPYRVPVESIRTISIKGNIRVDYVEFQPPIGIGADGKPTIVAPTPKQEVMTQIDKPSIPFVLPLLPGGFVSPQSARFTITPFLSAERFTINLMCKEEFFFHFRIDMPNPAMKIKPAVVRNSTKRGTWQTEERTFGTFPFSKGITHDIVFTAYGKSVTVDVDGAPFVKFVYRDGDDPLNIDSITVKGDVLVHRFVHKG
;
A
#
# COMPACT_ATOMS: atom_id res chain seq x y z
N MET A 1 14.03 25.98 -19.95
CA MET A 1 14.42 24.86 -19.07
C MET A 1 14.63 23.64 -19.93
N THR A 2 15.82 23.06 -19.86
CA THR A 2 16.18 21.82 -20.56
C THR A 2 16.19 20.69 -19.56
N ILE A 3 15.49 19.59 -19.85
CA ILE A 3 15.51 18.36 -19.04
C ILE A 3 16.44 17.37 -19.72
N TYR A 4 17.49 16.94 -19.04
CA TYR A 4 18.47 16.00 -19.60
C TYR A 4 17.99 14.56 -19.48
N ASN A 5 17.60 14.15 -18.28
CA ASN A 5 17.05 12.83 -17.98
C ASN A 5 16.31 12.81 -16.63
N VAL A 6 15.51 11.77 -16.41
CA VAL A 6 14.79 11.51 -15.16
C VAL A 6 15.04 10.09 -14.69
N TYR A 7 15.11 9.92 -13.37
CA TYR A 7 15.08 8.62 -12.72
C TYR A 7 13.92 8.60 -11.72
N ILE A 8 13.18 7.49 -11.68
CA ILE A 8 12.20 7.20 -10.65
C ILE A 8 12.60 5.87 -10.02
N PHE A 9 12.83 5.89 -8.72
CA PHE A 9 13.17 4.73 -7.91
C PHE A 9 12.06 4.42 -6.91
N ASP A 10 11.98 3.17 -6.50
CA ASP A 10 11.24 2.79 -5.31
C ASP A 10 12.01 3.08 -4.01
N ARG A 11 11.51 2.54 -2.90
CA ARG A 11 12.11 2.74 -1.59
C ARG A 11 13.45 2.02 -1.47
N GLU A 12 13.57 0.85 -2.11
CA GLU A 12 14.66 -0.11 -2.08
C GLU A 12 15.80 0.25 -3.06
N GLY A 13 15.55 1.16 -3.99
CA GLY A 13 16.53 1.64 -4.97
C GLY A 13 16.51 0.92 -6.31
N GLN A 14 15.44 0.17 -6.60
CA GLN A 14 15.18 -0.31 -7.94
C GLN A 14 14.72 0.86 -8.81
N CYS A 15 15.34 1.01 -9.99
CA CYS A 15 14.88 1.99 -10.96
C CYS A 15 13.59 1.49 -11.60
N LEU A 16 12.47 2.16 -11.27
CA LEU A 16 11.16 1.88 -11.83
C LEU A 16 10.99 2.51 -13.20
N TYR A 17 11.67 3.64 -13.44
CA TYR A 17 11.63 4.36 -14.70
C TYR A 17 12.89 5.19 -14.90
N TYR A 18 13.38 5.15 -16.14
CA TYR A 18 14.48 5.97 -16.62
C TYR A 18 14.13 6.45 -18.03
N ASP A 19 14.34 7.73 -18.28
CA ASP A 19 14.29 8.26 -19.64
C ASP A 19 15.24 9.44 -19.81
N GLU A 20 15.66 9.64 -21.05
CA GLU A 20 16.72 10.57 -21.44
C GLU A 20 16.35 11.32 -22.72
N TRP A 21 16.51 12.64 -22.71
CA TRP A 21 16.13 13.50 -23.83
C TRP A 21 17.32 14.26 -24.41
N PHE A 22 18.01 15.06 -23.58
CA PHE A 22 19.04 16.00 -24.05
C PHE A 22 20.42 15.76 -23.45
N ARG A 23 20.66 14.57 -22.89
CA ARG A 23 21.98 14.21 -22.35
C ARG A 23 22.92 13.84 -23.49
N THR A 24 23.93 14.69 -23.71
CA THR A 24 24.89 14.53 -24.81
C THR A 24 26.08 13.62 -24.48
N LYS A 25 26.35 13.38 -23.19
CA LYS A 25 27.45 12.55 -22.71
C LYS A 25 26.93 11.33 -21.93
N GLN A 26 27.20 10.14 -22.48
CA GLN A 26 26.89 8.87 -21.85
C GLN A 26 27.87 8.54 -20.72
N SER A 27 27.40 7.79 -19.72
CA SER A 27 28.22 7.36 -18.58
C SER A 27 29.28 6.32 -18.95
N GLY A 28 29.04 5.54 -20.01
CA GLY A 28 29.86 4.36 -20.35
C GLY A 28 29.63 3.16 -19.42
N LEU A 29 28.69 3.24 -18.49
CA LEU A 29 28.30 2.17 -17.57
C LEU A 29 27.13 1.35 -18.13
N ALA A 30 27.00 0.11 -17.69
CA ALA A 30 25.75 -0.63 -17.89
C ALA A 30 24.61 0.07 -17.13
N PRO A 31 23.36 0.11 -17.65
CA PRO A 31 22.26 0.86 -17.03
C PRO A 31 22.05 0.55 -15.54
N ILE A 32 22.09 -0.73 -15.16
CA ILE A 32 21.94 -1.14 -13.76
C ILE A 32 23.05 -0.60 -12.84
N GLN A 33 24.27 -0.44 -13.35
CA GLN A 33 25.39 0.13 -12.60
C GLN A 33 25.23 1.65 -12.46
N GLU A 34 24.74 2.32 -13.49
CA GLU A 34 24.40 3.75 -13.43
C GLU A 34 23.28 4.02 -12.44
N TYR A 35 22.21 3.21 -12.44
CA TYR A 35 21.09 3.34 -11.50
C TYR A 35 21.54 3.19 -10.05
N LYS A 36 22.38 2.18 -9.77
CA LYS A 36 22.99 1.98 -8.45
C LYS A 36 23.88 3.15 -8.04
N LEU A 37 24.66 3.69 -8.98
CA LEU A 37 25.51 4.85 -8.74
C LEU A 37 24.68 6.09 -8.37
N VAL A 38 23.63 6.39 -9.13
CA VAL A 38 22.75 7.56 -8.91
C VAL A 38 21.99 7.43 -7.59
N PHE A 39 21.41 6.26 -7.31
CA PHE A 39 20.69 6.02 -6.07
C PHE A 39 21.63 6.06 -4.85
N GLY A 40 22.79 5.40 -4.94
CA GLY A 40 23.80 5.40 -3.89
C GLY A 40 24.32 6.79 -3.57
N MET A 41 24.57 7.62 -4.59
CA MET A 41 24.95 9.02 -4.40
C MET A 41 23.90 9.80 -3.60
N MET A 42 22.61 9.65 -3.92
CA MET A 42 21.54 10.33 -3.18
C MET A 42 21.49 9.88 -1.71
N LEU A 43 21.64 8.59 -1.43
CA LEU A 43 21.73 8.08 -0.06
C LEU A 43 22.96 8.64 0.69
N SER A 44 24.12 8.67 0.03
CA SER A 44 25.34 9.23 0.61
C SER A 44 25.19 10.72 0.91
N MET A 45 24.57 11.49 0.00
CA MET A 45 24.30 12.91 0.23
C MET A 45 23.34 13.14 1.41
N LYS A 46 22.29 12.32 1.54
CA LYS A 46 21.35 12.40 2.66
C LYS A 46 22.06 12.15 4.00
N SER A 47 22.79 11.03 4.08
CA SER A 47 23.62 10.69 5.25
C SER A 47 24.66 11.78 5.57
N PHE A 48 25.26 12.38 4.55
CA PHE A 48 26.25 13.46 4.72
C PHE A 48 25.62 14.74 5.28
N VAL A 49 24.48 15.17 4.75
CA VAL A 49 23.79 16.38 5.23
C VAL A 49 23.21 16.17 6.62
N ASP A 50 22.68 14.98 6.93
CA ASP A 50 22.19 14.64 8.27
C ASP A 50 23.32 14.72 9.32
N ARG A 51 24.54 14.30 8.98
CA ARG A 51 25.71 14.39 9.87
C ARG A 51 26.26 15.79 10.06
N LEU A 52 26.01 16.69 9.11
CA LEU A 52 26.44 18.09 9.16
C LEU A 52 25.33 19.04 9.63
N ALA A 53 24.15 18.50 9.96
CA ALA A 53 23.02 19.28 10.43
C ALA A 53 23.40 20.02 11.71
N THR A 54 23.14 21.33 11.74
CA THR A 54 23.41 22.18 12.91
C THR A 54 22.26 22.17 13.94
N ASN A 55 21.22 21.38 13.67
CA ASN A 55 20.05 21.20 14.53
C ASN A 55 19.38 19.83 14.27
N ASP A 56 18.51 19.41 15.19
CA ASP A 56 17.82 18.12 15.15
C ASP A 56 16.60 18.09 14.18
N SER A 57 16.53 19.02 13.21
CA SER A 57 15.43 19.01 12.24
C SER A 57 15.72 18.04 11.08
N ASN A 58 14.68 17.37 10.58
CA ASN A 58 14.77 16.50 9.41
C ASN A 58 15.33 17.29 8.21
N GLN A 59 16.60 17.04 7.88
CA GLN A 59 17.23 17.66 6.73
C GLN A 59 16.81 16.95 5.45
N THR A 60 16.61 17.73 4.38
CA THR A 60 16.26 17.17 3.06
C THR A 60 17.21 17.71 2.01
N VAL A 61 17.86 16.80 1.29
CA VAL A 61 18.66 17.15 0.12
C VAL A 61 17.73 17.48 -1.04
N ASN A 62 17.62 18.78 -1.37
CA ASN A 62 16.67 19.24 -2.38
C ASN A 62 17.25 19.18 -3.79
N TYR A 63 18.51 19.57 -3.96
CA TYR A 63 19.25 19.46 -5.21
C TYR A 63 20.75 19.58 -4.95
N TYR A 64 21.56 19.17 -5.93
CA TYR A 64 22.91 19.71 -6.10
C TYR A 64 23.05 20.31 -7.50
N LYS A 65 23.98 21.26 -7.63
CA LYS A 65 24.23 22.01 -8.86
C LYS A 65 25.70 21.95 -9.20
N THR A 66 26.00 21.63 -10.44
CA THR A 66 27.33 21.73 -11.05
C THR A 66 27.37 22.91 -12.02
N SER A 67 28.52 23.15 -12.67
CA SER A 67 28.60 24.11 -13.78
C SER A 67 27.79 23.69 -15.01
N ALA A 68 27.42 22.42 -15.13
CA ALA A 68 26.81 21.85 -16.34
C ALA A 68 25.35 21.40 -16.16
N TYR A 69 24.95 20.98 -14.96
CA TYR A 69 23.58 20.54 -14.69
C TYR A 69 23.18 20.72 -13.22
N LYS A 70 21.87 20.70 -12.97
CA LYS A 70 21.26 20.66 -11.63
C LYS A 70 20.45 19.37 -11.51
N MET A 71 20.75 18.55 -10.50
CA MET A 71 19.95 17.37 -10.16
C MET A 71 19.06 17.70 -8.97
N THR A 72 17.75 17.68 -9.16
CA THR A 72 16.76 17.94 -8.10
C THR A 72 16.13 16.65 -7.64
N PHE A 73 15.99 16.48 -6.32
CA PHE A 73 15.45 15.29 -5.68
C PHE A 73 14.05 15.54 -5.13
N LEU A 74 13.17 14.55 -5.27
CA LEU A 74 11.92 14.43 -4.55
C LEU A 74 11.87 13.05 -3.92
N GLU A 75 11.66 12.97 -2.61
CA GLU A 75 11.34 11.73 -1.91
C GLU A 75 9.93 11.87 -1.36
N SER A 76 9.05 10.97 -1.77
CA SER A 76 7.66 10.94 -1.32
C SER A 76 7.51 10.07 -0.06
N ALA A 77 6.41 10.23 0.67
CA ALA A 77 6.09 9.38 1.82
C ALA A 77 5.90 7.90 1.45
N THR A 78 5.54 7.61 0.20
CA THR A 78 5.43 6.23 -0.33
C THR A 78 6.80 5.60 -0.58
N GLY A 79 7.89 6.37 -0.43
CA GLY A 79 9.26 5.92 -0.66
C GLY A 79 9.72 6.03 -2.11
N ILE A 80 8.84 6.46 -3.02
CA ILE A 80 9.23 6.81 -4.40
C ILE A 80 10.19 7.98 -4.37
N LYS A 81 11.29 7.85 -5.10
CA LYS A 81 12.31 8.89 -5.25
C LYS A 81 12.44 9.28 -6.70
N ILE A 82 12.33 10.58 -6.97
CA ILE A 82 12.45 11.13 -8.33
C ILE A 82 13.69 12.02 -8.38
N MET A 83 14.56 11.76 -9.34
CA MET A 83 15.74 12.56 -9.64
C MET A 83 15.61 13.13 -11.04
N LEU A 84 15.57 14.46 -11.14
CA LEU A 84 15.47 15.14 -12.43
C LEU A 84 16.72 15.98 -12.67
N ASN A 85 17.41 15.69 -13.76
CA ASN A 85 18.54 16.50 -14.23
C ASN A 85 18.05 17.56 -15.21
N THR A 86 18.39 18.80 -14.93
CA THR A 86 18.04 19.95 -15.75
C THR A 86 19.24 20.86 -15.97
N ASP A 87 19.08 21.87 -16.84
CA ASP A 87 20.04 22.96 -16.93
C ASP A 87 20.28 23.64 -15.57
N PRO A 88 21.48 24.18 -15.31
CA PRO A 88 21.85 24.69 -13.98
C PRO A 88 20.97 25.83 -13.45
N ASN A 89 20.28 26.55 -14.33
CA ASN A 89 19.51 27.74 -14.00
C ASN A 89 18.00 27.49 -14.03
N ALA A 90 17.58 26.24 -14.16
CA ALA A 90 16.18 25.88 -14.18
C ALA A 90 15.45 26.18 -12.86
N THR A 91 14.30 26.85 -12.98
CA THR A 91 13.37 27.20 -11.90
C THR A 91 12.10 26.35 -12.01
N GLY A 92 11.27 26.31 -10.95
CA GLY A 92 10.00 25.55 -10.96
C GLY A 92 10.14 24.02 -10.89
N ILE A 93 11.36 23.49 -10.71
CA ILE A 93 11.60 22.03 -10.72
C ILE A 93 10.87 21.28 -9.62
N ARG A 94 10.72 21.89 -8.43
CA ARG A 94 9.98 21.29 -7.31
C ARG A 94 8.53 21.01 -7.70
N ASP A 95 7.84 22.00 -8.28
CA ASP A 95 6.44 21.84 -8.68
C ASP A 95 6.31 20.84 -9.81
N LEU A 96 7.27 20.83 -10.75
CA LEU A 96 7.34 19.82 -11.80
C LEU A 96 7.51 18.41 -11.24
N LEU A 97 8.40 18.21 -10.27
CA LEU A 97 8.59 16.90 -9.62
C LEU A 97 7.31 16.42 -8.90
N HIS A 98 6.58 17.32 -8.24
CA HIS A 98 5.29 16.97 -7.62
C HIS A 98 4.24 16.60 -8.68
N LYS A 99 4.18 17.31 -9.81
CA LYS A 99 3.30 16.97 -10.93
C LYS A 99 3.67 15.62 -11.56
N ILE A 100 4.97 15.34 -11.73
CA ILE A 100 5.46 14.04 -12.20
C ILE A 100 5.06 12.94 -11.22
N TYR A 101 5.20 13.16 -9.92
CA TYR A 101 4.77 12.21 -8.90
C TYR A 101 3.25 11.98 -8.89
N GLN A 102 2.44 13.03 -9.02
CA GLN A 102 0.98 12.91 -9.16
C GLN A 102 0.62 12.08 -10.39
N ALA A 103 1.16 12.41 -11.57
CA ALA A 103 0.90 11.66 -12.78
C ALA A 103 1.40 10.20 -12.70
N TRP A 104 2.54 9.96 -12.04
CA TRP A 104 3.08 8.62 -11.78
C TRP A 104 2.16 7.77 -10.88
N THR A 105 1.48 8.41 -9.92
CA THR A 105 0.61 7.73 -8.95
C THR A 105 -0.84 7.56 -9.45
N GLU A 106 -1.33 8.47 -10.29
CA GLU A 106 -2.67 8.40 -10.89
C GLU A 106 -2.76 7.37 -12.02
N THR A 107 -1.64 7.05 -12.67
CA THR A 107 -1.64 6.10 -13.80
C THR A 107 -1.51 4.67 -13.29
N SER A 108 -2.56 3.85 -13.42
CA SER A 108 -2.59 2.46 -12.90
C SER A 108 -1.89 1.43 -13.80
N ASN A 109 -1.63 1.76 -15.06
CA ASN A 109 -1.06 0.86 -16.08
C ASN A 109 0.40 1.23 -16.40
N SER A 110 1.30 0.26 -16.36
CA SER A 110 2.73 0.40 -16.71
C SER A 110 2.96 0.88 -18.16
N ALA A 111 2.13 0.47 -19.13
CA ALA A 111 2.21 0.94 -20.51
C ALA A 111 1.80 2.42 -20.63
N ALA A 112 0.75 2.83 -19.91
CA ALA A 112 0.35 4.23 -19.84
C ALA A 112 1.37 5.11 -19.08
N LYS A 113 2.08 4.55 -18.09
CA LYS A 113 3.22 5.22 -17.44
C LYS A 113 4.38 5.42 -18.41
N MET A 114 4.67 4.43 -19.27
CA MET A 114 5.69 4.54 -20.32
C MET A 114 5.28 5.57 -21.39
N GLU A 115 4.01 5.58 -21.82
CA GLU A 115 3.49 6.57 -22.79
C GLU A 115 3.44 7.99 -22.25
N LEU A 116 3.17 8.18 -20.95
CA LEU A 116 3.11 9.49 -20.28
C LEU A 116 4.41 10.30 -20.44
N PHE A 117 5.54 9.61 -20.55
CA PHE A 117 6.86 10.24 -20.63
C PHE A 117 7.54 10.04 -22.00
N ALA A 118 7.04 9.11 -22.83
CA ALA A 118 7.55 8.86 -24.18
C ALA A 118 7.25 10.00 -25.18
N SER A 119 6.25 10.87 -24.93
CA SER A 119 5.90 11.98 -25.83
C SER A 119 6.54 13.31 -25.41
N ASN A 120 7.83 13.50 -25.72
CA ASN A 120 8.62 14.71 -25.46
C ASN A 120 8.73 15.13 -23.97
N PRO A 121 9.76 15.91 -23.58
CA PRO A 121 9.94 16.30 -22.18
C PRO A 121 8.66 16.95 -21.63
N PRO A 122 8.17 16.54 -20.45
CA PRO A 122 6.87 16.99 -19.94
C PRO A 122 6.85 18.51 -19.84
N ASN A 123 6.14 19.16 -20.76
CA ASN A 123 5.84 20.58 -20.69
C ASN A 123 4.49 20.77 -19.99
N GLU A 124 4.28 21.95 -19.38
CA GLU A 124 3.07 22.23 -18.59
C GLU A 124 1.75 22.03 -19.37
N ASN A 125 1.79 22.05 -20.70
CA ASN A 125 0.61 21.94 -21.55
C ASN A 125 0.14 20.49 -21.76
N PHE A 126 1.06 19.51 -21.73
CA PHE A 126 0.71 18.08 -21.84
C PHE A 126 0.03 17.53 -20.57
N LEU A 127 0.46 17.99 -19.39
CA LEU A 127 -0.16 17.60 -18.12
C LEU A 127 -1.56 18.19 -17.94
N LYS A 128 -1.80 19.40 -18.45
CA LYS A 128 -3.11 20.07 -18.39
C LYS A 128 -4.20 19.38 -19.24
N SER A 129 -3.84 18.74 -20.36
CA SER A 129 -4.84 18.08 -21.22
C SER A 129 -5.34 16.76 -20.65
N LYS A 130 -4.52 15.99 -19.94
CA LYS A 130 -4.96 14.74 -19.27
C LYS A 130 -5.74 14.96 -17.96
N MET A 131 -5.57 16.10 -17.28
CA MET A 131 -6.31 16.41 -16.04
C MET A 131 -7.77 16.86 -16.27
N SER A 132 -8.21 17.03 -17.51
CA SER A 132 -9.53 17.61 -17.84
C SER A 132 -10.55 16.66 -18.47
N ALA A 133 -10.25 15.36 -18.57
CA ALA A 133 -11.22 14.37 -19.02
C ALA A 133 -11.57 13.40 -17.88
N PRO A 134 -12.86 13.24 -17.51
CA PRO A 134 -13.27 12.12 -16.70
C PRO A 134 -13.18 10.88 -17.59
N SER A 135 -12.08 10.15 -17.50
CA SER A 135 -11.96 8.85 -18.15
C SER A 135 -12.90 7.87 -17.46
N ALA A 136 -13.75 7.22 -18.26
CA ALA A 136 -14.55 6.06 -17.90
C ALA A 136 -13.72 5.01 -17.11
N PRO A 137 -14.35 4.17 -16.29
CA PRO A 137 -13.65 3.12 -15.54
C PRO A 137 -12.81 2.26 -16.51
N PRO A 138 -11.57 1.89 -16.15
CA PRO A 138 -10.73 1.07 -17.00
C PRO A 138 -11.36 -0.32 -17.21
N ASP A 139 -11.38 -0.76 -18.47
CA ASP A 139 -11.79 -2.10 -18.91
C ASP A 139 -11.05 -3.21 -18.13
N GLU A 140 -11.78 -4.26 -17.75
CA GLU A 140 -11.33 -5.50 -17.08
C GLU A 140 -10.44 -6.38 -18.01
N GLY A 141 -9.33 -5.84 -18.49
CA GLY A 141 -8.58 -6.40 -19.61
C GLY A 141 -7.47 -7.42 -19.33
N GLU A 142 -6.93 -7.56 -18.11
CA GLU A 142 -5.83 -8.52 -17.88
C GLU A 142 -5.96 -9.26 -16.53
N SER A 143 -6.82 -10.28 -16.48
CA SER A 143 -6.90 -11.23 -15.36
C SER A 143 -5.75 -12.25 -15.31
N ILE A 144 -4.91 -12.29 -16.35
CA ILE A 144 -3.84 -13.27 -16.55
C ILE A 144 -2.50 -12.56 -16.82
N ILE A 145 -1.53 -12.79 -15.93
CA ILE A 145 -0.15 -12.36 -16.07
C ILE A 145 0.64 -13.50 -16.71
N ARG A 146 1.20 -13.29 -17.90
CA ARG A 146 1.89 -14.35 -18.66
C ARG A 146 3.40 -14.27 -18.50
N SER A 147 4.02 -15.43 -18.36
CA SER A 147 5.47 -15.65 -18.32
C SER A 147 6.26 -14.68 -17.42
N PRO A 148 5.86 -14.46 -16.15
CA PRO A 148 6.60 -13.55 -15.29
C PRO A 148 8.00 -14.08 -14.95
N GLU A 149 8.99 -13.19 -14.96
CA GLU A 149 10.33 -13.50 -14.46
C GLU A 149 10.34 -13.64 -12.93
N LEU A 150 11.20 -14.53 -12.40
CA LEU A 150 11.31 -14.74 -10.96
C LEU A 150 12.57 -14.07 -10.37
N PRO A 151 12.51 -13.49 -9.15
CA PRO A 151 11.34 -13.44 -8.28
C PRO A 151 10.23 -12.53 -8.82
N PHE A 152 9.00 -13.00 -8.74
CA PHE A 152 7.82 -12.29 -9.22
C PHE A 152 7.01 -11.77 -8.04
N VAL A 153 6.55 -10.53 -8.13
CA VAL A 153 5.67 -9.91 -7.15
C VAL A 153 4.59 -9.15 -7.89
N SER A 154 3.33 -9.32 -7.49
CA SER A 154 2.22 -8.58 -8.08
C SER A 154 1.11 -8.32 -7.07
N SER A 155 0.44 -7.18 -7.23
CA SER A 155 -0.76 -6.86 -6.46
C SER A 155 -1.92 -7.73 -6.90
N ILE A 156 -2.76 -8.11 -5.95
CA ILE A 156 -4.02 -8.81 -6.20
C ILE A 156 -5.09 -7.74 -6.34
N VAL A 157 -5.31 -7.29 -7.57
CA VAL A 157 -6.31 -6.26 -7.88
C VAL A 157 -7.70 -6.74 -7.43
N GLY A 158 -8.38 -5.91 -6.63
CA GLY A 158 -9.67 -6.23 -6.00
C GLY A 158 -9.59 -7.14 -4.76
N GLY A 159 -8.39 -7.52 -4.32
CA GLY A 159 -8.18 -8.36 -3.13
C GLY A 159 -8.69 -9.79 -3.25
N LEU A 160 -8.59 -10.55 -2.17
CA LEU A 160 -9.12 -11.92 -2.08
C LEU A 160 -10.38 -11.96 -1.24
N PHE A 161 -11.39 -12.68 -1.72
CA PHE A 161 -12.65 -12.93 -1.03
C PHE A 161 -13.23 -14.28 -1.47
N ALA A 162 -14.14 -14.83 -0.67
CA ALA A 162 -14.72 -16.14 -0.90
C ALA A 162 -15.25 -16.29 -2.35
N GLY A 163 -14.86 -17.39 -3.01
CA GLY A 163 -15.18 -17.69 -4.40
C GLY A 163 -14.04 -17.38 -5.36
N ARG A 164 -13.20 -16.37 -5.11
CA ARG A 164 -12.03 -16.09 -5.97
C ARG A 164 -10.98 -17.20 -5.87
N ALA A 165 -10.21 -17.39 -6.93
CA ALA A 165 -9.04 -18.24 -6.89
C ALA A 165 -7.82 -17.58 -7.50
N VAL A 166 -6.64 -17.96 -7.01
CA VAL A 166 -5.36 -17.68 -7.66
C VAL A 166 -4.90 -18.97 -8.31
N VAL A 167 -4.60 -18.91 -9.60
CA VAL A 167 -4.03 -20.03 -10.36
C VAL A 167 -2.61 -19.67 -10.77
N VAL A 168 -1.67 -20.57 -10.50
CA VAL A 168 -0.28 -20.46 -10.93
C VAL A 168 0.04 -21.70 -11.74
N SER A 169 0.36 -21.51 -13.02
CA SER A 169 0.78 -22.60 -13.91
C SER A 169 2.24 -22.41 -14.26
N GLY A 170 2.98 -23.51 -14.36
CA GLY A 170 4.41 -23.45 -14.63
C GLY A 170 5.06 -24.81 -14.70
N MET A 171 6.37 -24.83 -14.50
CA MET A 171 7.19 -26.04 -14.49
C MET A 171 8.22 -25.94 -13.37
N VAL A 172 8.41 -27.04 -12.63
CA VAL A 172 9.53 -27.14 -11.68
C VAL A 172 10.80 -27.35 -12.48
N LEU A 173 11.82 -26.53 -12.26
CA LEU A 173 13.04 -26.66 -13.06
C LEU A 173 13.81 -27.91 -12.63
N PRO A 174 14.37 -28.66 -13.59
CA PRO A 174 15.23 -29.81 -13.28
C PRO A 174 16.56 -29.35 -12.68
N GLY A 175 17.21 -30.20 -11.90
CA GLY A 175 18.46 -29.86 -11.19
C GLY A 175 19.64 -29.37 -12.06
N PHE A 176 19.62 -29.56 -13.39
CA PHE A 176 20.63 -28.97 -14.29
C PHE A 176 20.34 -27.50 -14.63
N ALA A 177 19.09 -27.05 -14.48
CA ALA A 177 18.65 -25.70 -14.79
C ALA A 177 18.59 -24.80 -13.53
N SER A 178 18.54 -25.39 -12.33
CA SER A 178 18.64 -24.67 -11.06
C SER A 178 19.26 -25.54 -9.98
N ASP A 179 20.09 -24.90 -9.16
CA ASP A 179 20.68 -25.48 -7.94
C ASP A 179 19.72 -25.39 -6.73
N ARG A 180 18.66 -24.58 -6.82
CA ARG A 180 17.67 -24.42 -5.75
C ARG A 180 16.82 -25.69 -5.62
N LYS A 181 16.59 -26.13 -4.39
CA LYS A 181 15.80 -27.34 -4.06
C LYS A 181 14.40 -27.06 -3.55
N ARG A 182 13.91 -25.83 -3.71
CA ARG A 182 12.57 -25.42 -3.28
C ARG A 182 12.08 -24.21 -4.05
N PHE A 183 10.77 -24.03 -4.05
CA PHE A 183 10.14 -22.78 -4.45
C PHE A 183 9.08 -22.38 -3.44
N ASP A 184 8.71 -21.11 -3.45
CA ASP A 184 7.65 -20.59 -2.61
C ASP A 184 6.71 -19.67 -3.37
N ILE A 185 5.43 -19.80 -3.03
CA ILE A 185 4.32 -18.97 -3.48
C ILE A 185 3.66 -18.41 -2.22
N ASP A 186 3.77 -17.11 -2.02
CA ASP A 186 3.35 -16.41 -0.83
C ASP A 186 2.16 -15.49 -1.14
N LEU A 187 1.13 -15.53 -0.29
CA LEU A 187 0.06 -14.53 -0.24
C LEU A 187 0.34 -13.57 0.93
N CYS A 188 0.72 -12.35 0.61
CA CYS A 188 1.23 -11.35 1.55
C CYS A 188 0.19 -10.26 1.84
N CYS A 189 0.19 -9.73 3.06
CA CYS A 189 -0.73 -8.68 3.51
C CYS A 189 -0.27 -7.25 3.15
N GLY A 190 0.90 -7.12 2.56
CA GLY A 190 1.48 -5.87 2.10
C GLY A 190 2.56 -6.10 1.05
N LEU A 191 3.40 -5.10 0.81
CA LEU A 191 4.40 -5.11 -0.25
C LEU A 191 5.82 -5.44 0.26
N LEU A 192 6.05 -5.37 1.57
CA LEU A 192 7.35 -5.68 2.17
C LEU A 192 7.42 -7.19 2.43
N ILE A 193 7.89 -7.97 1.44
CA ILE A 193 7.78 -9.44 1.44
C ILE A 193 9.04 -10.19 1.94
N ASP A 194 10.11 -9.45 2.19
CA ASP A 194 11.41 -9.91 2.67
C ASP A 194 12.06 -8.93 3.67
N GLY A 195 13.16 -9.37 4.30
CA GLY A 195 13.88 -8.61 5.33
C GLY A 195 13.32 -8.78 6.75
N ASP A 196 13.99 -8.15 7.72
CA ASP A 196 13.73 -8.28 9.17
C ASP A 196 12.37 -7.71 9.62
N HIS A 197 11.72 -6.94 8.75
CA HIS A 197 10.44 -6.27 9.02
C HIS A 197 9.37 -6.57 7.97
N MET A 198 9.40 -7.76 7.36
CA MET A 198 8.41 -8.15 6.35
C MET A 198 6.97 -8.21 6.88
N ASP A 199 6.04 -7.82 6.01
CA ASP A 199 4.60 -7.92 6.19
C ASP A 199 4.15 -9.37 6.41
N ASN A 200 2.96 -9.51 7.02
CA ASN A 200 2.40 -10.83 7.27
C ASN A 200 2.22 -11.63 5.98
N LYS A 201 2.60 -12.91 6.00
CA LYS A 201 2.27 -13.89 4.96
C LYS A 201 1.08 -14.69 5.44
N ALA A 202 -0.07 -14.45 4.84
CA ALA A 202 -1.29 -15.18 5.14
C ALA A 202 -1.16 -16.65 4.75
N LEU A 203 -0.49 -16.91 3.63
CA LEU A 203 -0.12 -18.23 3.16
C LEU A 203 1.33 -18.20 2.69
N HIS A 204 2.14 -19.14 3.15
CA HIS A 204 3.43 -19.50 2.59
C HIS A 204 3.33 -20.93 2.08
N PHE A 205 3.36 -21.11 0.76
CA PHE A 205 3.26 -22.41 0.11
C PHE A 205 4.64 -22.81 -0.43
N ASN A 206 5.28 -23.79 0.20
CA ASN A 206 6.70 -24.09 -0.04
C ASN A 206 6.97 -25.58 -0.31
N PRO A 207 6.88 -26.02 -1.57
CA PRO A 207 7.39 -27.32 -2.01
C PRO A 207 8.92 -27.41 -1.91
N ARG A 208 9.40 -28.55 -1.39
CA ARG A 208 10.81 -28.86 -1.15
C ARG A 208 11.17 -30.18 -1.81
N PHE A 209 12.37 -30.26 -2.39
CA PHE A 209 12.89 -31.37 -3.19
C PHE A 209 14.27 -31.82 -2.69
N GLU A 210 14.56 -31.64 -1.40
CA GLU A 210 15.86 -32.00 -0.85
C GLU A 210 16.00 -33.53 -0.76
N ALA A 211 16.62 -34.14 -1.76
CA ALA A 211 16.97 -35.56 -1.76
C ALA A 211 18.20 -35.84 -0.87
N LYS A 212 18.26 -37.04 -0.29
CA LYS A 212 19.45 -37.49 0.45
C LYS A 212 20.61 -37.71 -0.51
N ALA A 213 21.66 -36.90 -0.41
CA ALA A 213 22.85 -36.94 -1.25
C ALA A 213 24.08 -37.40 -0.45
N GLY A 214 24.16 -38.70 -0.16
CA GLY A 214 25.31 -39.34 0.48
C GLY A 214 25.31 -39.31 2.01
N TRP A 215 26.41 -39.78 2.61
CA TRP A 215 26.54 -39.95 4.07
C TRP A 215 26.65 -38.62 4.84
N PHE A 216 27.06 -37.55 4.16
CA PHE A 216 27.29 -36.23 4.75
C PHE A 216 26.17 -35.21 4.46
N SER A 217 25.16 -35.56 3.66
CA SER A 217 24.01 -34.68 3.45
C SER A 217 23.08 -34.70 4.66
N GLY A 218 22.46 -33.56 4.94
CA GLY A 218 21.35 -33.46 5.91
C GLY A 218 20.18 -34.39 5.58
N PRO A 219 19.15 -34.44 6.45
CA PRO A 219 17.97 -35.26 6.20
C PRO A 219 17.29 -34.84 4.90
N ALA A 220 16.73 -35.82 4.17
CA ALA A 220 15.89 -35.52 3.03
C ALA A 220 14.63 -34.77 3.48
N ASP A 221 14.21 -33.76 2.72
CA ASP A 221 12.97 -33.01 2.92
C ASP A 221 12.28 -32.86 1.55
N ASP A 222 11.57 -33.93 1.15
CA ASP A 222 10.71 -33.96 -0.03
C ASP A 222 9.24 -33.84 0.42
N LYS A 223 8.89 -32.64 0.90
CA LYS A 223 7.56 -32.33 1.44
C LYS A 223 7.09 -30.98 0.94
N LEU A 224 5.77 -30.84 0.84
CA LEU A 224 5.13 -29.54 0.77
C LEU A 224 4.95 -29.01 2.19
N VAL A 225 5.55 -27.85 2.46
CA VAL A 225 5.36 -27.13 3.72
C VAL A 225 4.42 -25.95 3.51
N ILE A 226 3.39 -25.84 4.34
CA ILE A 226 2.46 -24.72 4.36
C ILE A 226 2.48 -24.06 5.74
N ASN A 227 2.54 -22.74 5.76
CA ASN A 227 2.53 -21.98 7.01
C ASN A 227 1.98 -20.55 6.80
N SER A 228 1.95 -19.76 7.87
CA SER A 228 1.75 -18.31 7.83
C SER A 228 2.86 -17.63 8.63
N PHE A 229 3.26 -16.43 8.21
CA PHE A 229 4.17 -15.57 8.95
C PHE A 229 3.36 -14.39 9.48
N VAL A 230 3.23 -14.25 10.80
CA VAL A 230 2.37 -13.26 11.43
C VAL A 230 3.11 -12.56 12.55
N SER A 231 3.13 -11.23 12.52
CA SER A 231 3.77 -10.39 13.54
C SER A 231 5.23 -10.76 13.77
N GLY A 232 5.98 -10.91 12.68
CA GLY A 232 7.43 -11.18 12.74
C GLY A 232 7.80 -12.63 13.04
N ARG A 233 6.84 -13.58 13.10
CA ARG A 233 7.12 -14.98 13.47
C ARG A 233 6.38 -15.98 12.58
N TRP A 234 7.01 -17.11 12.31
CA TRP A 234 6.37 -18.27 11.70
C TRP A 234 5.42 -18.94 12.67
N GLY A 235 4.25 -19.37 12.17
CA GLY A 235 3.33 -20.22 12.93
C GLY A 235 3.73 -21.70 12.90
N SER A 236 2.79 -22.58 13.27
CA SER A 236 2.96 -24.03 13.18
C SER A 236 2.95 -24.50 11.72
N GLU A 237 3.98 -25.23 11.30
CA GLU A 237 4.07 -25.81 9.96
C GLU A 237 3.03 -26.93 9.76
N GLU A 238 2.40 -26.97 8.59
CA GLU A 238 1.63 -28.11 8.09
C GLU A 238 2.40 -28.75 6.94
N ARG A 239 2.61 -30.07 7.00
CA ARG A 239 3.46 -30.81 6.06
C ARG A 239 2.65 -31.86 5.32
N PHE A 240 2.78 -31.89 4.00
CA PHE A 240 2.05 -32.79 3.10
C PHE A 240 3.02 -33.50 2.13
N ASP A 241 2.55 -34.58 1.51
CA ASP A 241 3.27 -35.18 0.39
C ASP A 241 3.40 -34.18 -0.74
N ASN A 242 4.59 -34.12 -1.35
CA ASN A 242 4.89 -33.15 -2.38
C ASN A 242 4.20 -33.57 -3.70
N PRO A 243 3.21 -32.79 -4.21
CA PRO A 243 2.52 -33.15 -5.45
C PRO A 243 3.31 -32.72 -6.70
N PHE A 244 4.46 -32.06 -6.54
CA PHE A 244 5.29 -31.54 -7.62
C PHE A 244 6.52 -32.41 -7.83
N LYS A 245 7.10 -32.36 -9.03
CA LYS A 245 8.35 -33.07 -9.36
C LYS A 245 9.24 -32.20 -10.24
N GLU A 246 10.55 -32.26 -10.01
CA GLU A 246 11.55 -31.59 -10.87
C GLU A 246 11.38 -32.02 -12.33
N GLY A 247 11.36 -31.04 -13.24
CA GLY A 247 11.18 -31.26 -14.69
C GLY A 247 9.72 -31.41 -15.16
N GLU A 248 8.74 -31.50 -14.25
CA GLU A 248 7.34 -31.66 -14.61
C GLU A 248 6.57 -30.32 -14.60
N PRO A 249 5.59 -30.15 -15.51
CA PRO A 249 4.65 -29.04 -15.46
C PRO A 249 3.68 -29.20 -14.30
N PHE A 250 3.18 -28.08 -13.78
CA PHE A 250 2.18 -28.05 -12.72
C PHE A 250 1.14 -26.96 -12.95
N GLN A 251 -0.02 -27.16 -12.34
CA GLN A 251 -1.01 -26.10 -12.14
C GLN A 251 -1.43 -26.11 -10.67
N LEU A 252 -1.14 -25.04 -9.95
CA LEU A 252 -1.60 -24.80 -8.59
C LEU A 252 -2.86 -23.93 -8.64
N ARG A 253 -3.89 -24.30 -7.90
CA ARG A 253 -5.08 -23.47 -7.67
C ARG A 253 -5.33 -23.31 -6.18
N ILE A 254 -5.35 -22.06 -5.74
CA ILE A 254 -5.65 -21.63 -4.37
C ILE A 254 -7.03 -20.98 -4.40
N LEU A 255 -8.06 -21.70 -3.99
CA LEU A 255 -9.44 -21.21 -3.92
C LEU A 255 -9.72 -20.63 -2.53
N VAL A 256 -10.24 -19.41 -2.50
CA VAL A 256 -10.66 -18.72 -1.29
C VAL A 256 -12.07 -19.16 -0.93
N LEU A 257 -12.28 -19.71 0.26
CA LEU A 257 -13.60 -20.06 0.79
C LEU A 257 -13.91 -19.22 2.04
N ASP A 258 -15.02 -19.47 2.72
CA ASP A 258 -15.42 -18.63 3.86
C ASP A 258 -14.40 -18.63 5.02
N LYS A 259 -13.71 -19.76 5.25
CA LYS A 259 -12.87 -19.95 6.45
C LYS A 259 -11.44 -20.41 6.17
N TYR A 260 -11.13 -20.78 4.92
CA TYR A 260 -9.89 -21.46 4.59
C TYR A 260 -9.55 -21.34 3.10
N PHE A 261 -8.28 -21.58 2.76
CA PHE A 261 -7.86 -21.79 1.38
C PHE A 261 -8.00 -23.26 1.02
N LYS A 262 -8.76 -23.57 -0.03
CA LYS A 262 -8.77 -24.91 -0.64
C LYS A 262 -7.69 -24.96 -1.70
N ILE A 263 -6.69 -25.81 -1.50
CA ILE A 263 -5.51 -25.89 -2.35
C ILE A 263 -5.55 -27.18 -3.16
N SER A 264 -5.32 -27.05 -4.47
CA SER A 264 -5.27 -28.17 -5.41
C SER A 264 -4.09 -28.03 -6.37
N ALA A 265 -3.46 -29.14 -6.71
CA ALA A 265 -2.37 -29.22 -7.67
C ALA A 265 -2.71 -30.22 -8.77
N SER A 266 -2.60 -29.81 -10.03
CA SER A 266 -2.90 -30.60 -11.22
C SER A 266 -4.28 -31.28 -11.15
N GLY A 267 -5.28 -30.52 -10.69
CA GLY A 267 -6.68 -30.96 -10.56
C GLY A 267 -6.99 -31.85 -9.36
N LYS A 268 -5.98 -32.21 -8.54
CA LYS A 268 -6.17 -33.02 -7.33
C LYS A 268 -6.13 -32.14 -6.09
N HIS A 269 -7.02 -32.40 -5.14
CA HIS A 269 -7.01 -31.75 -3.83
C HIS A 269 -5.74 -32.09 -3.07
N VAL A 270 -5.14 -31.09 -2.43
CA VAL A 270 -3.92 -31.23 -1.61
C VAL A 270 -4.27 -31.04 -0.14
N CYS A 271 -4.86 -29.89 0.21
CA CYS A 271 -5.23 -29.57 1.59
C CYS A 271 -6.25 -28.43 1.66
N ASP A 272 -6.87 -28.30 2.84
CA ASP A 272 -7.67 -27.15 3.25
C ASP A 272 -6.91 -26.41 4.36
N PHE A 273 -6.39 -25.21 4.09
CA PHE A 273 -5.55 -24.45 5.03
C PHE A 273 -6.34 -23.29 5.67
N PRO A 274 -6.65 -23.34 6.98
CA PRO A 274 -7.44 -22.30 7.66
C PRO A 274 -6.77 -20.93 7.66
N TYR A 275 -7.58 -19.86 7.67
CA TYR A 275 -7.06 -18.50 7.79
C TYR A 275 -6.42 -18.26 9.16
N ARG A 276 -5.18 -17.76 9.14
CA ARG A 276 -4.46 -17.30 10.36
C ARG A 276 -4.39 -15.77 10.47
N VAL A 277 -4.79 -15.07 9.41
CA VAL A 277 -5.00 -13.62 9.33
C VAL A 277 -6.25 -13.36 8.48
N PRO A 278 -6.90 -12.19 8.59
CA PRO A 278 -8.06 -11.86 7.77
C PRO A 278 -7.74 -11.94 6.27
N VAL A 279 -8.59 -12.58 5.48
CA VAL A 279 -8.33 -12.81 4.05
C VAL A 279 -8.29 -11.49 3.26
N GLU A 280 -9.10 -10.52 3.70
CA GLU A 280 -9.20 -9.16 3.17
C GLU A 280 -7.92 -8.34 3.36
N SER A 281 -7.02 -8.73 4.27
CA SER A 281 -5.73 -8.06 4.41
C SER A 281 -4.73 -8.46 3.34
N ILE A 282 -4.99 -9.51 2.55
CA ILE A 282 -4.06 -9.99 1.51
C ILE A 282 -4.08 -9.04 0.31
N ARG A 283 -2.89 -8.54 -0.06
CA ARG A 283 -2.71 -7.54 -1.12
C ARG A 283 -1.81 -7.99 -2.25
N THR A 284 -0.93 -8.94 -2.01
CA THR A 284 0.17 -9.23 -2.94
C THR A 284 0.41 -10.74 -3.03
N ILE A 285 0.76 -11.21 -4.22
CA ILE A 285 1.36 -12.52 -4.42
C ILE A 285 2.86 -12.35 -4.68
N SER A 286 3.68 -13.18 -4.05
CA SER A 286 5.11 -13.29 -4.29
C SER A 286 5.46 -14.71 -4.69
N ILE A 287 6.28 -14.89 -5.73
CA ILE A 287 6.70 -16.18 -6.25
C ILE A 287 8.21 -16.19 -6.46
N LYS A 288 8.91 -17.19 -5.94
CA LYS A 288 10.37 -17.32 -6.13
C LYS A 288 10.84 -18.77 -5.99
N GLY A 289 12.09 -19.02 -6.38
CA GLY A 289 12.73 -20.32 -6.22
C GLY A 289 12.69 -21.18 -7.48
N ASN A 290 12.75 -22.50 -7.30
CA ASN A 290 13.02 -23.49 -8.35
C ASN A 290 11.86 -23.78 -9.32
N ILE A 291 11.29 -22.76 -9.95
CA ILE A 291 10.20 -22.90 -10.93
C ILE A 291 10.33 -21.89 -12.06
N ARG A 292 9.78 -22.21 -13.23
CA ARG A 292 9.33 -21.25 -14.24
C ARG A 292 7.83 -21.07 -14.09
N VAL A 293 7.34 -19.84 -14.17
CA VAL A 293 5.90 -19.57 -14.18
C VAL A 293 5.48 -19.23 -15.60
N ASP A 294 4.49 -19.96 -16.13
CA ASP A 294 3.91 -19.74 -17.45
C ASP A 294 2.79 -18.71 -17.38
N TYR A 295 1.98 -18.74 -16.31
CA TYR A 295 1.05 -17.66 -16.00
C TYR A 295 0.60 -17.66 -14.54
N VAL A 296 0.16 -16.48 -14.09
CA VAL A 296 -0.63 -16.27 -12.88
C VAL A 296 -1.99 -15.72 -13.29
N GLU A 297 -3.08 -16.36 -12.88
CA GLU A 297 -4.44 -15.94 -13.18
C GLU A 297 -5.22 -15.69 -11.89
N PHE A 298 -5.92 -14.56 -11.84
CA PHE A 298 -6.84 -14.24 -10.76
C PHE A 298 -8.27 -14.51 -11.19
N GLN A 299 -8.77 -15.70 -10.87
CA GLN A 299 -10.09 -16.13 -11.26
C GLN A 299 -11.17 -15.47 -10.38
N PRO A 300 -12.25 -14.92 -10.98
CA PRO A 300 -13.42 -14.46 -10.26
C PRO A 300 -14.18 -15.63 -9.59
N PRO A 301 -15.18 -15.36 -8.74
CA PRO A 301 -16.07 -16.39 -8.23
C PRO A 301 -16.74 -17.17 -9.37
N ILE A 302 -16.69 -18.50 -9.28
CA ILE A 302 -17.43 -19.37 -10.18
C ILE A 302 -18.67 -19.82 -9.42
N GLY A 303 -19.85 -19.47 -9.93
CA GLY A 303 -21.12 -19.99 -9.45
C GLY A 303 -21.69 -21.04 -10.40
N ILE A 304 -22.84 -21.57 -10.03
CA ILE A 304 -23.63 -22.46 -10.89
C ILE A 304 -24.73 -21.61 -11.49
N GLY A 305 -24.74 -21.46 -12.81
CA GLY A 305 -25.81 -20.77 -13.53
C GLY A 305 -27.14 -21.51 -13.36
N ALA A 306 -28.25 -20.86 -13.69
CA ALA A 306 -29.58 -21.47 -13.63
C ALA A 306 -29.70 -22.74 -14.52
N ASP A 307 -28.77 -22.93 -15.45
CA ASP A 307 -28.63 -24.08 -16.34
C ASP A 307 -27.73 -25.20 -15.80
N GLY A 308 -27.24 -25.08 -14.56
CA GLY A 308 -26.36 -26.07 -13.93
C GLY A 308 -24.90 -26.03 -14.40
N LYS A 309 -24.51 -25.07 -15.24
CA LYS A 309 -23.12 -24.95 -15.73
C LYS A 309 -22.28 -24.02 -14.85
N PRO A 310 -20.96 -24.28 -14.72
CA PRO A 310 -20.04 -23.32 -14.10
C PRO A 310 -20.08 -22.01 -14.89
N THR A 311 -20.61 -20.96 -14.26
CA THR A 311 -20.67 -19.62 -14.84
C THR A 311 -19.77 -18.71 -14.02
N ILE A 312 -19.01 -17.85 -14.68
CA ILE A 312 -18.32 -16.74 -14.02
C ILE A 312 -19.41 -15.89 -13.38
N VAL A 313 -19.50 -15.95 -12.05
CA VAL A 313 -20.32 -14.99 -11.31
C VAL A 313 -19.45 -13.76 -11.26
N ALA A 314 -19.70 -12.82 -12.17
CA ALA A 314 -19.20 -11.47 -12.03
C ALA A 314 -19.48 -11.07 -10.57
N PRO A 315 -18.45 -10.64 -9.81
CA PRO A 315 -18.73 -10.14 -8.49
C PRO A 315 -19.77 -9.06 -8.69
N THR A 316 -20.96 -9.24 -8.10
CA THR A 316 -21.80 -8.06 -7.85
C THR A 316 -20.85 -7.16 -7.08
N PRO A 317 -20.47 -5.98 -7.61
CA PRO A 317 -19.60 -5.10 -6.87
C PRO A 317 -20.25 -4.99 -5.49
N LYS A 318 -19.53 -5.35 -4.42
CA LYS A 318 -19.84 -4.69 -3.16
C LYS A 318 -19.55 -3.25 -3.50
N GLN A 319 -20.59 -2.54 -3.92
CA GLN A 319 -20.53 -1.14 -4.28
C GLN A 319 -19.83 -0.51 -3.08
N GLU A 320 -18.60 -0.02 -3.24
CA GLU A 320 -17.95 0.76 -2.19
C GLU A 320 -18.96 1.85 -1.87
N VAL A 321 -19.59 1.75 -0.69
CA VAL A 321 -20.65 2.69 -0.34
C VAL A 321 -19.93 3.96 0.03
N MET A 322 -19.68 4.78 -0.97
CA MET A 322 -19.07 6.08 -0.79
C MET A 322 -20.18 7.07 -0.45
N THR A 323 -20.25 7.45 0.82
CA THR A 323 -21.12 8.55 1.24
C THR A 323 -20.31 9.84 1.15
N GLN A 324 -20.71 10.75 0.26
CA GLN A 324 -20.13 12.09 0.17
C GLN A 324 -21.17 13.12 0.57
N ILE A 325 -20.77 14.06 1.44
CA ILE A 325 -21.60 15.19 1.86
C ILE A 325 -20.76 16.45 1.74
N ASP A 326 -21.16 17.35 0.85
CA ASP A 326 -20.53 18.65 0.67
C ASP A 326 -21.17 19.68 1.61
N LYS A 327 -20.32 20.43 2.31
CA LYS A 327 -20.69 21.52 3.23
C LYS A 327 -21.77 21.17 4.27
N PRO A 328 -21.63 20.06 5.04
CA PRO A 328 -22.61 19.75 6.07
C PRO A 328 -22.68 20.84 7.14
N SER A 329 -23.88 21.10 7.66
CA SER A 329 -24.07 21.97 8.82
C SER A 329 -23.45 21.34 10.08
N ILE A 330 -22.84 22.17 10.92
CA ILE A 330 -22.24 21.75 12.19
C ILE A 330 -23.18 22.16 13.34
N PRO A 331 -23.59 21.22 14.23
CA PRO A 331 -23.09 19.85 14.39
C PRO A 331 -23.54 18.89 13.27
N PHE A 332 -22.61 18.05 12.83
CA PHE A 332 -22.83 17.03 11.80
C PHE A 332 -22.87 15.64 12.43
N VAL A 333 -23.79 14.80 11.94
CA VAL A 333 -23.94 13.40 12.35
C VAL A 333 -24.18 12.56 11.09
N LEU A 334 -23.35 11.55 10.87
CA LEU A 334 -23.60 10.49 9.91
C LEU A 334 -23.94 9.19 10.66
N PRO A 335 -25.16 8.65 10.54
CA PRO A 335 -25.44 7.28 10.97
C PRO A 335 -24.74 6.28 10.04
N LEU A 336 -24.11 5.26 10.62
CA LEU A 336 -23.50 4.15 9.89
C LEU A 336 -24.47 2.97 9.83
N LEU A 337 -24.36 2.17 8.76
CA LEU A 337 -25.08 0.92 8.63
C LEU A 337 -24.53 -0.13 9.61
N PRO A 338 -25.31 -1.19 9.95
CA PRO A 338 -24.81 -2.31 10.73
C PRO A 338 -23.53 -2.90 10.13
N GLY A 339 -22.51 -3.11 10.96
CA GLY A 339 -21.17 -3.54 10.52
C GLY A 339 -20.04 -2.65 11.01
N GLY A 340 -20.35 -1.50 11.62
CA GLY A 340 -19.37 -0.69 12.32
C GLY A 340 -18.50 0.19 11.41
N PHE A 341 -17.45 0.75 12.01
CA PHE A 341 -16.36 1.43 11.31
C PHE A 341 -15.10 0.55 11.43
N VAL A 342 -15.00 -0.45 10.56
CA VAL A 342 -13.96 -1.49 10.58
C VAL A 342 -13.13 -1.48 9.30
N SER A 343 -11.94 -2.08 9.32
CA SER A 343 -11.10 -2.16 8.12
C SER A 343 -11.86 -2.82 6.96
N PRO A 344 -11.78 -2.30 5.72
CA PRO A 344 -10.89 -1.26 5.21
C PRO A 344 -11.48 0.17 5.21
N GLN A 345 -12.51 0.46 6.02
CA GLN A 345 -13.22 1.73 5.97
C GLN A 345 -12.35 2.95 6.31
N SER A 346 -12.70 4.08 5.71
CA SER A 346 -12.10 5.38 5.99
C SER A 346 -13.12 6.52 5.98
N ALA A 347 -12.84 7.56 6.75
CA ALA A 347 -13.63 8.79 6.78
C ALA A 347 -12.71 10.01 6.62
N ARG A 348 -12.89 10.76 5.54
CA ARG A 348 -12.16 12.00 5.24
C ARG A 348 -13.02 13.22 5.54
N PHE A 349 -12.42 14.19 6.20
CA PHE A 349 -13.00 15.47 6.54
C PHE A 349 -12.10 16.58 5.97
N THR A 350 -12.56 17.28 4.95
CA THR A 350 -11.90 18.52 4.48
C THR A 350 -12.50 19.67 5.27
N ILE A 351 -11.71 20.28 6.15
CA ILE A 351 -12.19 21.22 7.15
C ILE A 351 -11.41 22.53 7.17
N THR A 352 -12.02 23.61 7.65
CA THR A 352 -11.33 24.86 7.99
C THR A 352 -11.74 25.27 9.40
N PRO A 353 -10.83 25.23 10.39
CA PRO A 353 -11.09 25.81 11.70
C PRO A 353 -11.38 27.31 11.56
N PHE A 354 -12.37 27.84 12.27
CA PHE A 354 -12.66 29.28 12.20
C PHE A 354 -11.49 30.15 12.69
N LEU A 355 -11.42 31.41 12.24
CA LEU A 355 -10.44 32.37 12.74
C LEU A 355 -10.56 32.60 14.26
N SER A 356 -11.77 32.46 14.80
CA SER A 356 -12.08 32.53 16.23
C SER A 356 -12.02 31.17 16.93
N ALA A 357 -11.66 30.08 16.25
CA ALA A 357 -11.82 28.73 16.78
C ALA A 357 -11.11 28.53 18.12
N GLU A 358 -11.83 27.98 19.09
CA GLU A 358 -11.28 27.51 20.36
C GLU A 358 -11.14 25.99 20.33
N ARG A 359 -12.16 25.29 19.84
CA ARG A 359 -12.18 23.82 19.83
C ARG A 359 -13.08 23.23 18.77
N PHE A 360 -12.67 22.10 18.20
CA PHE A 360 -13.58 21.21 17.50
C PHE A 360 -13.33 19.73 17.85
N THR A 361 -14.31 18.89 17.53
CA THR A 361 -14.27 17.45 17.80
C THR A 361 -14.78 16.67 16.61
N ILE A 362 -14.16 15.53 16.35
CA ILE A 362 -14.62 14.50 15.40
C ILE A 362 -14.67 13.18 16.17
N ASN A 363 -15.78 12.47 16.11
CA ASN A 363 -15.98 11.29 16.97
C ASN A 363 -16.51 10.10 16.18
N LEU A 364 -16.07 8.91 16.57
CA LEU A 364 -16.76 7.65 16.32
C LEU A 364 -17.58 7.31 17.56
N MET A 365 -18.87 7.10 17.38
CA MET A 365 -19.80 6.84 18.47
C MET A 365 -20.26 5.39 18.45
N CYS A 366 -20.60 4.87 19.62
CA CYS A 366 -21.34 3.63 19.81
C CYS A 366 -22.50 3.94 20.74
N LYS A 367 -23.70 4.13 20.18
CA LYS A 367 -24.88 4.62 20.89
C LYS A 367 -24.59 5.98 21.53
N GLU A 368 -24.60 6.04 22.86
CA GLU A 368 -24.33 7.26 23.64
C GLU A 368 -22.86 7.38 24.07
N GLU A 369 -22.03 6.39 23.76
CA GLU A 369 -20.61 6.35 24.15
C GLU A 369 -19.71 6.88 23.03
N PHE A 370 -18.65 7.59 23.41
CA PHE A 370 -17.56 7.93 22.53
C PHE A 370 -16.63 6.72 22.39
N PHE A 371 -16.73 6.00 21.28
CA PHE A 371 -15.82 4.90 20.97
C PHE A 371 -14.42 5.45 20.64
N PHE A 372 -14.38 6.55 19.90
CA PHE A 372 -13.19 7.35 19.67
C PHE A 372 -13.56 8.83 19.67
N HIS A 373 -13.07 9.57 20.65
CA HIS A 373 -13.20 11.02 20.76
C HIS A 373 -11.90 11.69 20.32
N PHE A 374 -11.91 12.41 19.20
CA PHE A 374 -10.77 13.19 18.73
C PHE A 374 -11.09 14.68 18.89
N ARG A 375 -10.42 15.34 19.84
CA ARG A 375 -10.62 16.75 20.19
C ARG A 375 -9.37 17.57 19.90
N ILE A 376 -9.57 18.68 19.20
CA ILE A 376 -8.54 19.66 18.91
C ILE A 376 -8.84 20.93 19.69
N ASP A 377 -7.89 21.32 20.55
CA ASP A 377 -7.88 22.58 21.27
C ASP A 377 -6.92 23.53 20.55
N MET A 378 -7.45 24.61 19.96
CA MET A 378 -6.67 25.57 19.18
C MET A 378 -5.86 26.50 20.09
N PRO A 379 -4.62 26.86 19.72
CA PRO A 379 -3.82 27.77 20.53
C PRO A 379 -4.39 29.19 20.51
N ASN A 380 -4.23 29.91 21.62
CA ASN A 380 -4.55 31.32 21.73
C ASN A 380 -3.39 32.05 22.44
N PRO A 381 -2.46 32.67 21.68
CA PRO A 381 -1.31 33.37 22.25
C PRO A 381 -1.69 34.53 23.18
N ALA A 382 -2.75 35.28 22.85
CA ALA A 382 -3.20 36.42 23.65
C ALA A 382 -3.68 35.97 25.05
N MET A 383 -4.29 34.79 25.14
CA MET A 383 -4.74 34.19 26.40
C MET A 383 -3.75 33.18 26.98
N LYS A 384 -2.54 33.06 26.41
CA LYS A 384 -1.50 32.07 26.78
C LYS A 384 -1.99 30.61 26.76
N ILE A 385 -2.96 30.29 25.90
CA ILE A 385 -3.48 28.93 25.73
C ILE A 385 -2.59 28.19 24.73
N LYS A 386 -2.02 27.06 25.17
CA LYS A 386 -1.23 26.14 24.34
C LYS A 386 -2.16 25.23 23.54
N PRO A 387 -1.72 24.75 22.36
CA PRO A 387 -2.50 23.78 21.60
C PRO A 387 -2.58 22.45 22.34
N ALA A 388 -3.68 21.71 22.17
CA ALA A 388 -3.77 20.32 22.63
C ALA A 388 -4.53 19.45 21.63
N VAL A 389 -4.10 18.19 21.54
CA VAL A 389 -4.80 17.14 20.80
C VAL A 389 -5.14 16.06 21.81
N VAL A 390 -6.44 15.79 21.98
CA VAL A 390 -6.93 14.82 22.95
C VAL A 390 -7.61 13.69 22.21
N ARG A 391 -7.15 12.46 22.46
CA ARG A 391 -7.86 11.24 22.08
C ARG A 391 -8.36 10.56 23.33
N ASN A 392 -9.60 10.12 23.32
CA ASN A 392 -10.15 9.36 24.44
C ASN A 392 -11.34 8.49 24.01
N SER A 393 -11.92 7.76 24.95
CA SER A 393 -13.18 7.04 24.82
C SER A 393 -13.98 7.18 26.12
N THR A 394 -15.25 6.82 26.07
CA THR A 394 -16.09 6.65 27.27
C THR A 394 -16.49 5.19 27.44
N LYS A 395 -16.75 4.80 28.69
CA LYS A 395 -17.30 3.49 29.03
C LYS A 395 -18.31 3.68 30.16
N ARG A 396 -19.56 3.31 29.94
CA ARG A 396 -20.67 3.51 30.88
C ARG A 396 -20.78 4.98 31.32
N GLY A 397 -20.72 5.89 30.36
CA GLY A 397 -20.80 7.34 30.55
C GLY A 397 -19.58 7.98 31.18
N THR A 398 -18.51 7.21 31.46
CA THR A 398 -17.31 7.72 32.14
C THR A 398 -16.13 7.81 31.18
N TRP A 399 -15.50 8.99 31.12
CA TRP A 399 -14.27 9.21 30.37
C TRP A 399 -13.14 8.31 30.86
N GLN A 400 -12.41 7.72 29.91
CA GLN A 400 -11.21 6.93 30.20
C GLN A 400 -9.97 7.85 30.26
N THR A 401 -8.77 7.27 30.29
CA THR A 401 -7.52 8.04 30.34
C THR A 401 -7.25 8.77 29.03
N GLU A 402 -7.16 10.11 29.05
CA GLU A 402 -6.84 10.89 27.87
C GLU A 402 -5.44 10.60 27.31
N GLU A 403 -5.33 10.49 25.98
CA GLU A 403 -4.05 10.43 25.26
C GLU A 403 -3.74 11.77 24.59
N ARG A 404 -2.70 12.45 25.08
CA ARG A 404 -2.35 13.83 24.70
C ARG A 404 -1.05 13.98 23.92
N THR A 405 -0.31 12.91 23.70
CA THR A 405 1.00 12.94 23.02
C THR A 405 0.83 13.13 21.52
N PHE A 406 1.43 14.18 20.96
CA PHE A 406 1.52 14.40 19.51
C PHE A 406 2.89 15.02 19.18
N GLY A 407 3.28 14.99 17.90
CA GLY A 407 4.49 15.65 17.42
C GLY A 407 4.26 17.16 17.26
N THR A 408 4.27 17.64 16.03
CA THR A 408 3.96 19.05 15.71
C THR A 408 2.45 19.26 15.63
N PHE A 409 1.94 20.36 16.18
CA PHE A 409 0.52 20.71 16.06
C PHE A 409 0.20 21.09 14.60
N PRO A 410 -0.72 20.38 13.90
CA PRO A 410 -0.83 20.50 12.45
C PRO A 410 -1.88 21.53 12.00
N PHE A 411 -2.70 22.07 12.91
CA PHE A 411 -3.85 22.91 12.54
C PHE A 411 -3.55 24.40 12.64
N SER A 412 -4.06 25.16 11.66
CA SER A 412 -4.04 26.62 11.64
C SER A 412 -5.45 27.19 11.50
N LYS A 413 -5.74 28.25 12.25
CA LYS A 413 -7.02 28.96 12.16
C LYS A 413 -7.18 29.58 10.77
N GLY A 414 -8.33 29.37 10.12
CA GLY A 414 -8.64 29.88 8.78
C GLY A 414 -7.96 29.12 7.62
N ILE A 415 -7.19 28.07 7.90
CA ILE A 415 -6.54 27.25 6.87
C ILE A 415 -7.30 25.94 6.70
N THR A 416 -7.46 25.50 5.46
CA THR A 416 -8.10 24.24 5.13
C THR A 416 -7.15 23.07 5.38
N HIS A 417 -7.65 22.02 6.03
CA HIS A 417 -6.94 20.80 6.34
C HIS A 417 -7.76 19.58 5.94
N ASP A 418 -7.09 18.52 5.50
CA ASP A 418 -7.69 17.21 5.28
C ASP A 418 -7.37 16.29 6.46
N ILE A 419 -8.41 15.86 7.19
CA ILE A 419 -8.29 14.86 8.26
C ILE A 419 -8.82 13.53 7.74
N VAL A 420 -8.07 12.43 7.90
CA VAL A 420 -8.52 11.09 7.49
C VAL A 420 -8.47 10.14 8.67
N PHE A 421 -9.61 9.56 9.02
CA PHE A 421 -9.69 8.42 9.92
C PHE A 421 -9.63 7.13 9.11
N THR A 422 -8.74 6.21 9.48
CA THR A 422 -8.61 4.90 8.83
C THR A 422 -8.78 3.78 9.85
N ALA A 423 -9.72 2.87 9.59
CA ALA A 423 -10.02 1.76 10.48
C ALA A 423 -9.04 0.60 10.31
N TYR A 424 -8.52 0.11 11.43
CA TYR A 424 -7.78 -1.14 11.54
C TYR A 424 -8.40 -2.03 12.62
N GLY A 425 -8.08 -3.33 12.61
CA GLY A 425 -8.73 -4.31 13.48
C GLY A 425 -8.68 -4.02 14.99
N LYS A 426 -7.69 -3.25 15.48
CA LYS A 426 -7.57 -2.89 16.92
C LYS A 426 -7.32 -1.40 17.17
N SER A 427 -7.45 -0.56 16.15
CA SER A 427 -7.13 0.86 16.28
C SER A 427 -7.73 1.67 15.15
N VAL A 428 -7.84 2.97 15.38
CA VAL A 428 -8.04 3.97 14.32
C VAL A 428 -6.77 4.82 14.21
N THR A 429 -6.36 5.11 12.99
CA THR A 429 -5.31 6.10 12.73
C THR A 429 -5.93 7.38 12.22
N VAL A 430 -5.26 8.50 12.50
CA VAL A 430 -5.61 9.83 12.02
C VAL A 430 -4.44 10.38 11.25
N ASP A 431 -4.69 10.72 9.99
CA ASP A 431 -3.75 11.45 9.13
C ASP A 431 -4.26 12.89 8.97
N VAL A 432 -3.34 13.86 8.89
CA VAL A 432 -3.65 15.27 8.64
C VAL A 432 -2.81 15.74 7.46
N ASP A 433 -3.46 16.29 6.43
CA ASP A 433 -2.85 16.76 5.18
C ASP A 433 -1.95 15.70 4.49
N GLY A 434 -2.38 14.44 4.56
CA GLY A 434 -1.68 13.30 3.98
C GLY A 434 -0.48 12.81 4.80
N ALA A 435 -0.18 13.42 5.95
CA ALA A 435 0.85 12.96 6.87
C ALA A 435 0.23 12.16 8.03
N PRO A 436 0.83 11.02 8.43
CA PRO A 436 0.44 10.31 9.64
C PRO A 436 0.56 11.22 10.86
N PHE A 437 -0.52 11.36 11.63
CA PHE A 437 -0.54 12.29 12.75
C PHE A 437 -0.61 11.59 14.11
N VAL A 438 -1.67 10.83 14.36
CA VAL A 438 -1.86 10.12 15.63
C VAL A 438 -2.56 8.78 15.43
N LYS A 439 -2.38 7.88 16.38
CA LYS A 439 -3.09 6.59 16.47
C LYS A 439 -3.86 6.55 17.78
N PHE A 440 -5.00 5.87 17.79
CA PHE A 440 -5.73 5.50 19.00
C PHE A 440 -6.01 4.01 18.97
N VAL A 441 -5.51 3.30 19.98
CA VAL A 441 -5.77 1.86 20.16
C VAL A 441 -7.06 1.72 20.93
N TYR A 442 -7.99 0.90 20.43
CA TYR A 442 -9.27 0.68 21.11
C TYR A 442 -9.05 0.05 22.49
N ARG A 443 -9.91 0.36 23.46
CA ARG A 443 -9.74 -0.13 24.84
C ARG A 443 -10.11 -1.61 24.94
N ASP A 444 -9.69 -2.24 26.02
CA ASP A 444 -10.01 -3.65 26.26
C ASP A 444 -11.53 -3.89 26.31
N GLY A 445 -11.99 -4.81 25.47
CA GLY A 445 -13.39 -5.15 25.29
C GLY A 445 -14.18 -4.23 24.35
N ASP A 446 -13.54 -3.23 23.75
CA ASP A 446 -14.15 -2.44 22.69
C ASP A 446 -14.21 -3.28 21.41
N ASP A 447 -15.37 -3.29 20.76
CA ASP A 447 -15.58 -3.97 19.48
C ASP A 447 -16.05 -2.93 18.44
N PRO A 448 -15.21 -2.61 17.42
CA PRO A 448 -15.48 -1.55 16.45
C PRO A 448 -16.65 -1.87 15.51
N LEU A 449 -17.14 -3.12 15.49
CA LEU A 449 -18.41 -3.47 14.83
C LEU A 449 -19.62 -2.74 15.43
N ASN A 450 -19.50 -2.24 16.67
CA ASN A 450 -20.56 -1.53 17.38
C ASN A 450 -20.58 -0.01 17.11
N ILE A 451 -19.62 0.51 16.34
CA ILE A 451 -19.61 1.94 15.99
C ILE A 451 -20.80 2.23 15.07
N ASP A 452 -21.70 3.11 15.48
CA ASP A 452 -22.97 3.34 14.78
C ASP A 452 -23.09 4.72 14.15
N SER A 453 -22.18 5.65 14.47
CA SER A 453 -22.21 6.98 13.87
C SER A 453 -20.88 7.72 13.95
N ILE A 454 -20.72 8.66 13.03
CA ILE A 454 -19.61 9.63 12.98
C ILE A 454 -20.17 11.02 13.27
N THR A 455 -19.55 11.77 14.17
CA THR A 455 -20.03 13.12 14.52
C THR A 455 -18.93 14.16 14.42
N VAL A 456 -19.29 15.39 14.03
CA VAL A 456 -18.40 16.56 14.04
C VAL A 456 -19.09 17.71 14.77
N LYS A 457 -18.41 18.35 15.71
CA LYS A 457 -18.93 19.47 16.52
C LYS A 457 -17.85 20.52 16.78
N GLY A 458 -18.26 21.74 17.10
CA GLY A 458 -17.38 22.85 17.51
C GLY A 458 -17.04 23.81 16.37
N ASP A 459 -15.93 24.54 16.53
CA ASP A 459 -15.58 25.75 15.78
C ASP A 459 -14.90 25.46 14.44
N VAL A 460 -15.59 24.75 13.57
CA VAL A 460 -15.04 24.28 12.30
C VAL A 460 -16.08 24.34 11.18
N LEU A 461 -15.64 24.74 9.98
CA LEU A 461 -16.37 24.51 8.74
C LEU A 461 -15.92 23.18 8.16
N VAL A 462 -16.85 22.27 7.84
CA VAL A 462 -16.55 21.10 7.01
C VAL A 462 -16.93 21.46 5.58
N HIS A 463 -15.96 21.50 4.66
CA HIS A 463 -16.23 21.71 3.23
C HIS A 463 -16.73 20.45 2.57
N ARG A 464 -16.18 19.30 2.97
CA ARG A 464 -16.53 18.00 2.41
C ARG A 464 -16.27 16.91 3.44
N PHE A 465 -17.20 15.98 3.50
CA PHE A 465 -17.07 14.72 4.21
C PHE A 465 -17.18 13.57 3.20
N VAL A 466 -16.29 12.59 3.28
CA VAL A 466 -16.32 11.37 2.46
C VAL A 466 -16.10 10.17 3.37
N HIS A 467 -17.08 9.28 3.45
CA HIS A 467 -16.95 7.97 4.08
C HIS A 467 -16.90 6.89 3.00
N LYS A 468 -15.92 6.00 3.09
CA LYS A 468 -15.79 4.81 2.24
C LYS A 468 -16.07 3.58 3.09
N GLY A 469 -17.24 2.98 2.88
CA GLY A 469 -17.78 1.81 3.56
C GLY A 469 -17.29 0.48 3.00
#